data_AF-A0A971VGU8-F1
#
_entry.id   AF-A0A971VGU8-F1
#
_cell.length_a   1.000
_cell.length_b   1.000
_cell.length_c   1.000
_cell.angle_alpha   90.00
_cell.angle_beta   90.00
_cell.angle_gamma   90.00
#
_symmetry.space_group_name_H-M   'P 1'
#
loop_
_entity.id
_entity.type
_entity.pdbx_description
1 polymer ?
#
loop_
_entity_poly.entity_id
_entity_poly.type
_entity_poly.pdbx_seq_one_letter_code
_entity_poly.pdbx_strand_id
1 'polypeptide(L)'
;MGSEITRVNIKKGLLFCLLISILLLTACHKHQQDSNSENKPRPLVQSDEGEIIIKGPLAFYWNQLLEPADFQVEKEPAVSAWFDFPGTWNYFEIGGKKLPGRGCATYRTWFWIDSVMPMAIKTDDYCNAVKIWINGELVAQGGEPGSAKEFHKAVKYNIVEPFVPLEGLNEIIFQTSNFEEYYGGFRHAILLGSEALAVAAASKTKLIDSFVLGVIFIMALYHFSLFWMNTENKAFLWFGLLALFIGLRMGLLSSTNIFGVWLNEQAVLFLRLSFLLALILPMTLFYYFSSVFPEYLRRRTVNVYGVLSLFAILFIFLLPVYYLSSGVRYFQFIISLGLAYLLFLILRFFKFMSVTEKIIGLGILLLLLSVVFEILIFNRMLYSDYVAHYGLLGFIVFQSFALSYDFHLASKRNIELTRELDRHNKNLQEEVEIKSREVLEAKQREMVAMALQKSRVNRVLGEIEEKLILFKQQNKVESDKSFSEVLDLVKESKYNWKDEEYLLQFEKVHPQFFDKLLKAHPSLTKLEIHLCAYLKMNFGYQEIAHFQHIESESVRRSITRMRKKMELDSNRDIAAYLTLFS
;
A
#
# COMPACT_ATOMS: atom_id res chain seq x y z
N MET A 1 -9.56 17.77 -20.03
CA MET A 1 -9.70 17.44 -18.59
C MET A 1 -9.09 18.48 -17.65
N GLY A 2 -7.98 19.15 -18.00
CA GLY A 2 -7.31 20.10 -17.09
C GLY A 2 -8.06 21.39 -16.71
N SER A 3 -9.07 21.84 -17.48
CA SER A 3 -9.76 23.12 -17.22
C SER A 3 -10.99 23.01 -16.29
N GLU A 4 -11.71 21.88 -16.31
CA GLU A 4 -12.87 21.64 -15.41
C GLU A 4 -12.45 21.28 -13.98
N ILE A 5 -11.29 20.64 -13.81
CA ILE A 5 -10.73 20.31 -12.48
C ILE A 5 -10.30 21.59 -11.74
N THR A 6 -9.91 22.66 -12.46
CA THR A 6 -9.28 23.85 -11.87
C THR A 6 -10.22 24.87 -11.21
N ARG A 7 -11.53 24.90 -11.50
CA ARG A 7 -12.46 25.81 -10.80
C ARG A 7 -13.17 25.10 -9.66
N VAL A 8 -12.41 24.81 -8.62
CA VAL A 8 -12.99 24.57 -7.29
C VAL A 8 -13.75 25.84 -6.92
N ASN A 9 -15.09 25.79 -6.91
CA ASN A 9 -15.89 26.85 -6.29
C ASN A 9 -15.69 26.75 -4.77
N ILE A 10 -14.54 27.26 -4.31
CA ILE A 10 -14.02 27.16 -2.95
C ILE A 10 -15.08 27.63 -1.94
N LYS A 11 -15.91 28.62 -2.31
CA LYS A 11 -17.00 29.13 -1.48
C LYS A 11 -18.09 28.09 -1.20
N LYS A 12 -18.53 27.32 -2.21
CA LYS A 12 -19.54 26.25 -2.02
C LYS A 12 -18.99 25.09 -1.19
N GLY A 13 -17.71 24.73 -1.40
CA GLY A 13 -17.05 23.70 -0.60
C GLY A 13 -16.86 24.10 0.86
N LEU A 14 -16.40 25.34 1.11
CA LEU A 14 -16.29 25.90 2.47
C LEU A 14 -17.64 25.93 3.18
N LEU A 15 -18.70 26.38 2.50
CA LEU A 15 -20.05 26.41 3.09
C LEU A 15 -20.53 25.00 3.46
N PHE A 16 -20.32 24.00 2.59
CA PHE A 16 -20.63 22.60 2.88
C PHE A 16 -19.87 22.10 4.12
N CYS A 17 -18.56 22.36 4.19
CA CYS A 17 -17.74 21.93 5.32
C CYS A 17 -18.17 22.61 6.63
N LEU A 18 -18.49 23.91 6.58
CA LEU A 18 -18.99 24.67 7.71
C LEU A 18 -20.34 24.13 8.20
N LEU A 19 -21.29 23.89 7.28
CA LEU A 19 -22.62 23.37 7.64
C LEU A 19 -22.53 22.00 8.32
N ILE A 20 -21.75 21.07 7.79
CA ILE A 20 -21.56 19.74 8.40
C ILE A 20 -20.90 19.87 9.77
N SER A 21 -19.86 20.70 9.89
CA SER A 21 -19.15 20.87 11.16
C SER A 21 -20.03 21.52 12.22
N ILE A 22 -20.85 22.49 11.83
CA ILE A 22 -21.84 23.13 12.72
C ILE A 22 -22.89 22.09 13.14
N LEU A 23 -23.46 21.31 12.21
CA LEU A 23 -24.44 20.27 12.52
C LEU A 23 -23.91 19.27 13.55
N LEU A 24 -22.67 18.79 13.39
CA LEU A 24 -22.03 17.87 14.34
C LEU A 24 -21.83 18.48 15.73
N LEU A 25 -21.66 19.80 15.83
CA LEU A 25 -21.53 20.52 17.11
C LEU A 25 -22.86 20.93 17.73
N THR A 26 -23.85 21.30 16.93
CA THR A 26 -25.18 21.76 17.40
C THR A 26 -26.11 20.61 17.73
N ALA A 27 -25.82 19.39 17.27
CA ALA A 27 -26.53 18.19 17.67
C ALA A 27 -26.43 17.93 19.20
N CYS A 28 -25.51 18.60 19.90
CA CYS A 28 -25.57 18.76 21.36
C CYS A 28 -26.79 19.61 21.77
N HIS A 29 -27.90 18.95 22.09
CA HIS A 29 -28.90 19.57 22.93
C HIS A 29 -28.25 19.87 24.29
N LYS A 30 -28.28 21.13 24.74
CA LYS A 30 -28.05 21.45 26.15
C LYS A 30 -29.16 20.71 26.89
N HIS A 31 -28.84 19.60 27.55
CA HIS A 31 -29.70 19.12 28.62
C HIS A 31 -29.63 20.21 29.69
N GLN A 32 -30.62 21.10 29.66
CA GLN A 32 -30.77 22.14 30.65
C GLN A 32 -31.15 21.39 31.93
N GLN A 33 -30.20 21.28 32.87
CA GLN A 33 -30.47 20.69 34.17
C GLN A 33 -31.46 21.61 34.87
N ASP A 34 -32.69 21.17 35.03
CA ASP A 34 -33.68 21.89 35.81
C ASP A 34 -33.30 21.80 37.28
N SER A 35 -33.05 22.96 37.90
CA SER A 35 -32.76 23.09 39.33
C SER A 35 -33.97 22.77 40.23
N ASN A 36 -35.14 22.51 39.63
CA ASN A 36 -36.44 22.45 40.30
C ASN A 36 -37.10 21.06 40.27
N SER A 37 -36.33 19.96 40.30
CA SER A 37 -36.93 18.66 40.65
C SER A 37 -37.24 18.63 42.16
N GLU A 38 -38.30 19.30 42.59
CA GLU A 38 -38.73 19.36 44.00
C GLU A 38 -39.22 18.01 44.55
N ASN A 39 -39.34 16.99 43.70
CA ASN A 39 -39.79 15.66 44.12
C ASN A 39 -38.64 14.81 44.64
N LYS A 40 -38.77 14.36 45.89
CA LYS A 40 -37.94 13.29 46.46
C LYS A 40 -38.00 12.06 45.52
N PRO A 41 -36.85 11.54 45.05
CA PRO A 41 -36.84 10.42 44.11
C PRO A 41 -37.44 9.18 44.73
N ARG A 42 -38.14 8.40 43.89
CA ARG A 42 -38.57 7.04 44.25
C ARG A 42 -37.37 6.09 44.15
N PRO A 43 -37.34 5.00 44.94
CA PRO A 43 -36.35 3.96 44.76
C PRO A 43 -36.34 3.47 43.31
N LEU A 44 -35.14 3.32 42.75
CA LEU A 44 -34.93 2.75 41.42
C LEU A 44 -35.28 1.26 41.44
N VAL A 45 -35.90 0.76 40.38
CA VAL A 45 -36.34 -0.64 40.27
C VAL A 45 -35.62 -1.30 39.10
N GLN A 46 -35.45 -2.62 39.19
CA GLN A 46 -34.86 -3.44 38.14
C GLN A 46 -35.65 -3.34 36.83
N SER A 47 -34.93 -3.22 35.72
CA SER A 47 -35.52 -3.25 34.38
C SER A 47 -35.94 -4.67 33.99
N ASP A 48 -36.71 -4.78 32.90
CA ASP A 48 -37.06 -6.08 32.29
C ASP A 48 -35.83 -6.91 31.88
N GLU A 49 -34.67 -6.26 31.69
CA GLU A 49 -33.40 -6.90 31.33
C GLU A 49 -32.57 -7.29 32.56
N GLY A 50 -33.08 -7.07 33.78
CA GLY A 50 -32.39 -7.45 35.02
C GLY A 50 -31.34 -6.45 35.49
N GLU A 51 -31.28 -5.26 34.90
CA GLU A 51 -30.32 -4.21 35.24
C GLU A 51 -31.01 -3.03 35.96
N ILE A 52 -30.33 -2.43 36.93
CA ILE A 52 -30.73 -1.18 37.57
C ILE A 52 -29.82 -0.07 37.04
N ILE A 53 -30.42 0.92 36.39
CA ILE A 53 -29.71 2.10 35.88
C ILE A 53 -29.89 3.24 36.89
N ILE A 54 -28.79 3.67 37.51
CA ILE A 54 -28.80 4.86 38.37
C ILE A 54 -28.95 6.10 37.49
N LYS A 55 -30.16 6.66 37.44
CA LYS A 55 -30.51 7.87 36.69
C LYS A 55 -31.65 8.65 37.33
N GLY A 56 -31.79 9.91 36.95
CA GLY A 56 -32.81 10.81 37.46
C GLY A 56 -32.33 11.67 38.63
N PRO A 57 -33.25 12.34 39.35
CA PRO A 57 -32.90 13.27 40.42
C PRO A 57 -32.32 12.51 41.62
N LEU A 58 -31.08 12.82 42.01
CA LEU A 58 -30.41 12.26 43.19
C LEU A 58 -30.18 13.35 44.23
N ALA A 59 -30.11 12.97 45.51
CA ALA A 59 -29.73 13.92 46.56
C ALA A 59 -28.27 14.32 46.34
N PHE A 60 -28.03 15.62 46.18
CA PHE A 60 -26.72 16.17 45.82
C PHE A 60 -26.21 17.08 46.93
N TYR A 61 -25.00 16.78 47.42
CA TYR A 61 -24.31 17.52 48.48
C TYR A 61 -23.08 18.18 47.86
N TRP A 62 -23.22 19.45 47.47
CA TRP A 62 -22.16 20.19 46.82
C TRP A 62 -21.06 20.56 47.82
N ASN A 63 -19.80 20.40 47.41
CA ASN A 63 -18.60 20.70 48.18
C ASN A 63 -18.52 19.98 49.54
N GLN A 64 -19.12 18.80 49.61
CA GLN A 64 -19.14 17.93 50.78
C GLN A 64 -18.76 16.52 50.33
N LEU A 65 -17.84 15.89 51.05
CA LEU A 65 -17.42 14.50 50.89
C LEU A 65 -17.93 13.73 52.10
N LEU A 66 -19.19 13.30 52.03
CA LEU A 66 -19.90 12.61 53.09
C LEU A 66 -19.76 11.10 52.94
N GLU A 67 -19.47 10.42 54.05
CA GLU A 67 -19.42 8.97 54.18
C GLU A 67 -20.72 8.43 54.82
N PRO A 68 -20.99 7.11 54.76
CA PRO A 68 -22.22 6.54 55.32
C PRO A 68 -22.46 6.90 56.80
N ALA A 69 -21.40 7.02 57.60
CA ALA A 69 -21.50 7.39 59.01
C ALA A 69 -22.10 8.80 59.23
N ASP A 70 -21.89 9.73 58.30
CA ASP A 70 -22.40 11.11 58.40
C ASP A 70 -23.93 11.18 58.29
N PHE A 71 -24.56 10.15 57.72
CA PHE A 71 -26.02 10.04 57.59
C PHE A 71 -26.68 9.31 58.76
N GLN A 72 -25.91 8.75 59.69
CA GLN A 72 -26.44 8.06 60.89
C GLN A 72 -26.54 8.95 62.13
N VAL A 73 -26.26 10.26 61.99
CA VAL A 73 -26.27 11.25 63.07
C VAL A 73 -27.69 11.79 63.29
N GLU A 74 -28.02 12.24 64.52
CA GLU A 74 -29.34 12.82 64.88
C GLU A 74 -29.80 13.96 63.95
N LYS A 75 -28.87 14.64 63.28
CA LYS A 75 -29.16 15.68 62.28
C LYS A 75 -28.44 15.36 60.98
N GLU A 76 -29.17 14.80 60.02
CA GLU A 76 -28.65 14.54 58.68
C GLU A 76 -28.11 15.82 58.01
N PRO A 77 -27.06 15.70 57.17
CA PRO A 77 -26.56 16.78 56.35
C PRO A 77 -27.65 17.38 55.46
N ALA A 78 -27.66 18.71 55.31
CA ALA A 78 -28.62 19.38 54.45
C ALA A 78 -28.32 19.09 52.97
N VAL A 79 -29.33 18.58 52.26
CA VAL A 79 -29.28 18.38 50.80
C VAL A 79 -29.06 19.74 50.13
N SER A 80 -28.03 19.85 49.28
CA SER A 80 -27.74 21.11 48.58
C SER A 80 -28.70 21.34 47.41
N ALA A 81 -29.03 20.29 46.66
CA ALA A 81 -30.02 20.28 45.60
C ALA A 81 -30.41 18.84 45.21
N TRP A 82 -31.41 18.71 44.34
CA TRP A 82 -31.67 17.47 43.60
C TRP A 82 -31.02 17.58 42.22
N PHE A 83 -30.14 16.63 41.90
CA PHE A 83 -29.34 16.66 40.68
C PHE A 83 -29.78 15.57 39.71
N ASP A 84 -30.16 15.95 38.49
CA ASP A 84 -30.50 15.01 37.44
C ASP A 84 -29.24 14.28 36.94
N PHE A 85 -29.09 13.02 37.35
CA PHE A 85 -27.95 12.16 37.08
C PHE A 85 -28.24 11.21 35.91
N PRO A 86 -27.24 10.87 35.07
CA PRO A 86 -25.88 11.42 35.02
C PRO A 86 -25.84 12.82 34.38
N GLY A 87 -24.86 13.62 34.76
CA GLY A 87 -24.73 15.00 34.29
C GLY A 87 -23.44 15.65 34.77
N THR A 88 -23.10 16.79 34.16
CA THR A 88 -22.01 17.63 34.67
C THR A 88 -22.56 18.72 35.54
N TRP A 89 -21.99 18.94 36.72
CA TRP A 89 -22.43 20.04 37.58
C TRP A 89 -22.00 21.42 37.09
N ASN A 90 -21.19 21.51 36.02
CA ASN A 90 -20.83 22.79 35.41
C ASN A 90 -22.10 23.59 35.09
N TYR A 91 -22.16 24.80 35.63
CA TYR A 91 -23.28 25.72 35.44
C TYR A 91 -24.61 25.27 36.07
N PHE A 92 -24.63 24.16 36.81
CA PHE A 92 -25.75 23.84 37.70
C PHE A 92 -25.89 24.97 38.72
N GLU A 93 -27.12 25.34 39.07
CA GLU A 93 -27.38 26.54 39.88
C GLU A 93 -27.86 26.14 41.27
N ILE A 94 -27.12 26.55 42.29
CA ILE A 94 -27.49 26.37 43.70
C ILE A 94 -27.52 27.74 44.35
N GLY A 95 -28.69 28.14 44.88
CA GLY A 95 -28.87 29.44 45.55
C GLY A 95 -28.51 30.64 44.66
N GLY A 96 -28.87 30.60 43.37
CA GLY A 96 -28.59 31.68 42.41
C GLY A 96 -27.15 31.74 41.89
N LYS A 97 -26.30 30.78 42.26
CA LYS A 97 -24.90 30.72 41.85
C LYS A 97 -24.63 29.49 41.00
N LYS A 98 -24.01 29.72 39.83
CA LYS A 98 -23.54 28.66 38.95
C LYS A 98 -22.31 27.98 39.52
N LEU A 99 -22.35 26.66 39.59
CA LEU A 99 -21.25 25.86 40.10
C LEU A 99 -20.07 25.85 39.12
N PRO A 100 -18.83 25.95 39.63
CA PRO A 100 -17.63 25.75 38.83
C PRO A 100 -17.47 24.29 38.43
N GLY A 101 -16.65 24.03 37.41
CA GLY A 101 -16.30 22.65 37.03
C GLY A 101 -15.42 21.94 38.07
N ARG A 102 -14.60 22.69 38.80
CA ARG A 102 -13.74 22.15 39.87
C ARG A 102 -14.49 22.09 41.19
N GLY A 103 -14.31 21.00 41.93
CA GLY A 103 -14.90 20.82 43.24
C GLY A 103 -15.14 19.35 43.56
N CYS A 104 -15.86 19.11 44.64
CA CYS A 104 -16.27 17.78 45.07
C CYS A 104 -17.77 17.74 45.38
N ALA A 105 -18.34 16.54 45.38
CA ALA A 105 -19.72 16.34 45.78
C ALA A 105 -19.98 14.89 46.20
N THR A 106 -20.98 14.71 47.06
CA THR A 106 -21.60 13.42 47.36
C THR A 106 -22.98 13.34 46.72
N TYR A 107 -23.32 12.16 46.23
CA TYR A 107 -24.62 11.78 45.72
C TYR A 107 -25.19 10.65 46.59
N ARG A 108 -26.52 10.66 46.81
CA ARG A 108 -27.23 9.62 47.56
C ARG A 108 -28.54 9.28 46.87
N THR A 109 -28.84 7.98 46.73
CA THR A 109 -30.12 7.48 46.25
C THR A 109 -30.39 6.07 46.76
N TRP A 110 -31.55 5.52 46.40
CA TRP A 110 -31.98 4.19 46.81
C TRP A 110 -32.46 3.37 45.61
N PHE A 111 -32.30 2.06 45.71
CA PHE A 111 -32.80 1.09 44.74
C PHE A 111 -33.45 -0.10 45.44
N TRP A 112 -34.34 -0.79 44.75
CA TRP A 112 -35.09 -1.92 45.27
C TRP A 112 -34.66 -3.24 44.62
N ILE A 113 -34.54 -4.29 45.42
CA ILE A 113 -34.18 -5.64 45.00
C ILE A 113 -35.23 -6.64 45.49
N ASP A 114 -35.91 -7.30 44.55
CA ASP A 114 -36.94 -8.29 44.88
C ASP A 114 -36.36 -9.66 45.28
N SER A 115 -35.16 -9.97 44.80
CA SER A 115 -34.49 -11.24 45.11
C SER A 115 -32.98 -11.04 45.20
N VAL A 116 -32.39 -11.47 46.32
CA VAL A 116 -30.95 -11.34 46.56
C VAL A 116 -30.19 -12.23 45.59
N MET A 117 -29.32 -11.60 44.79
CA MET A 117 -28.40 -12.28 43.88
C MET A 117 -27.08 -11.52 43.84
N PRO A 118 -25.94 -12.20 43.58
CA PRO A 118 -24.67 -11.51 43.34
C PRO A 118 -24.79 -10.53 42.18
N MET A 119 -24.49 -9.26 42.46
CA MET A 119 -24.53 -8.17 41.51
C MET A 119 -23.13 -7.59 41.31
N ALA A 120 -22.95 -6.84 40.24
CA ALA A 120 -21.77 -6.02 40.03
C ALA A 120 -22.18 -4.58 39.74
N ILE A 121 -21.39 -3.65 40.28
CA ILE A 121 -21.45 -2.25 39.90
C ILE A 121 -20.56 -2.03 38.68
N LYS A 122 -21.11 -1.36 37.66
CA LYS A 122 -20.37 -0.96 36.46
C LYS A 122 -20.43 0.56 36.32
N THR A 123 -19.26 1.18 36.18
CA THR A 123 -19.13 2.61 35.84
C THR A 123 -18.33 2.76 34.54
N ASP A 124 -18.81 3.62 33.63
CA ASP A 124 -18.13 3.85 32.35
C ASP A 124 -17.15 5.03 32.38
N ASP A 125 -16.03 4.84 31.68
CA ASP A 125 -15.00 5.81 31.26
C ASP A 125 -14.81 7.04 32.18
N TYR A 126 -14.36 6.82 33.43
CA TYR A 126 -14.12 7.89 34.40
C TYR A 126 -12.63 8.15 34.62
N CYS A 127 -12.24 9.43 34.62
CA CYS A 127 -10.85 9.88 34.79
C CYS A 127 -10.78 10.98 35.85
N ASN A 128 -11.04 10.61 37.09
CA ASN A 128 -11.11 11.51 38.25
C ASN A 128 -11.02 10.63 39.52
N ALA A 129 -11.61 11.05 40.63
CA ALA A 129 -11.66 10.26 41.85
C ALA A 129 -13.09 9.91 42.26
N VAL A 130 -13.32 8.70 42.76
CA VAL A 130 -14.61 8.22 43.29
C VAL A 130 -14.44 7.31 44.50
N LYS A 131 -15.43 7.34 45.38
CA LYS A 131 -15.74 6.23 46.30
C LYS A 131 -17.23 5.94 46.26
N ILE A 132 -17.60 4.66 46.29
CA ILE A 132 -18.97 4.18 46.19
C ILE A 132 -19.24 3.20 47.33
N TRP A 133 -20.27 3.48 48.11
CA TRP A 133 -20.78 2.63 49.17
C TRP A 133 -22.17 2.12 48.84
N ILE A 134 -22.43 0.87 49.18
CA ILE A 134 -23.77 0.28 49.15
C ILE A 134 -24.06 -0.25 50.54
N ASN A 135 -25.19 0.18 51.12
CA ASN A 135 -25.61 -0.19 52.48
C ASN A 135 -24.53 0.03 53.56
N GLY A 136 -23.71 1.07 53.39
CA GLY A 136 -22.63 1.41 54.32
C GLY A 136 -21.28 0.73 54.05
N GLU A 137 -21.23 -0.32 53.22
CA GLU A 137 -19.99 -0.99 52.85
C GLU A 137 -19.35 -0.33 51.62
N LEU A 138 -18.02 -0.12 51.65
CA LEU A 138 -17.27 0.42 50.51
C LEU A 138 -17.15 -0.65 49.44
N VAL A 139 -17.87 -0.50 48.34
CA VAL A 139 -17.92 -1.46 47.23
C VAL A 139 -16.87 -1.15 46.17
N ALA A 140 -16.66 0.13 45.86
CA ALA A 140 -15.72 0.50 44.82
C ALA A 140 -15.02 1.83 45.09
N GLN A 141 -13.76 1.92 44.68
CA GLN A 141 -12.94 3.12 44.79
C GLN A 141 -12.05 3.27 43.56
N GLY A 142 -11.93 4.50 43.07
CA GLY A 142 -10.96 4.88 42.06
C GLY A 142 -10.29 6.17 42.49
N GLY A 143 -8.98 6.13 42.76
CA GLY A 143 -8.25 7.30 43.24
C GLY A 143 -8.70 7.72 44.64
N GLU A 144 -8.50 8.99 44.97
CA GLU A 144 -8.87 9.55 46.29
C GLU A 144 -9.62 10.86 46.11
N PRO A 145 -10.94 10.92 46.45
CA PRO A 145 -11.69 12.15 46.42
C PRO A 145 -11.16 13.16 47.45
N GLY A 146 -10.91 14.39 47.03
CA GLY A 146 -10.42 15.48 47.89
C GLY A 146 -11.32 16.70 47.83
N SER A 147 -11.34 17.51 48.90
CA SER A 147 -12.02 18.80 48.93
C SER A 147 -11.23 19.93 48.27
N ALA A 148 -9.94 19.71 48.03
CA ALA A 148 -9.03 20.59 47.31
C ALA A 148 -8.09 19.79 46.40
N LYS A 149 -7.39 20.47 45.49
CA LYS A 149 -6.51 19.83 44.51
C LYS A 149 -5.39 19.02 45.17
N GLU A 150 -4.86 19.50 46.29
CA GLU A 150 -3.77 18.88 47.04
C GLU A 150 -4.17 17.54 47.68
N PHE A 151 -5.45 17.36 47.98
CA PHE A 151 -6.01 16.16 48.60
C PHE A 151 -6.73 15.24 47.59
N HIS A 152 -6.72 15.61 46.32
CA HIS A 152 -7.37 14.87 45.24
C HIS A 152 -6.35 14.03 44.48
N LYS A 153 -6.63 12.74 44.31
CA LYS A 153 -5.86 11.85 43.44
C LYS A 153 -6.74 11.28 42.34
N ALA A 154 -6.63 11.82 41.12
CA ALA A 154 -7.32 11.29 39.94
C ALA A 154 -6.65 9.99 39.45
N VAL A 155 -7.47 9.03 39.05
CA VAL A 155 -7.02 7.85 38.29
C VAL A 155 -7.99 7.59 37.14
N LYS A 156 -7.51 6.94 36.09
CA LYS A 156 -8.35 6.39 35.04
C LYS A 156 -8.84 5.02 35.49
N TYR A 157 -10.14 4.79 35.49
CA TYR A 157 -10.71 3.49 35.84
C TYR A 157 -11.99 3.21 35.06
N ASN A 158 -12.32 1.92 34.98
CA ASN A 158 -13.62 1.38 34.59
C ASN A 158 -13.96 0.35 35.68
N ILE A 159 -14.78 0.72 36.67
CA ILE A 159 -15.12 -0.15 37.81
C ILE A 159 -16.07 -1.24 37.31
N VAL A 160 -15.75 -2.49 37.62
CA VAL A 160 -16.63 -3.66 37.54
C VAL A 160 -16.38 -4.47 38.81
N GLU A 161 -17.05 -4.10 39.90
CA GLU A 161 -16.80 -4.70 41.22
C GLU A 161 -18.05 -5.44 41.71
N PRO A 162 -17.90 -6.66 42.26
CA PRO A 162 -19.01 -7.43 42.77
C PRO A 162 -19.51 -6.90 44.12
N PHE A 163 -20.79 -7.07 44.40
CA PHE A 163 -21.40 -6.84 45.70
C PHE A 163 -22.67 -7.70 45.85
N VAL A 164 -23.12 -7.88 47.09
CA VAL A 164 -24.37 -8.59 47.39
C VAL A 164 -25.37 -7.59 47.98
N PRO A 165 -26.50 -7.31 47.31
CA PRO A 165 -27.52 -6.43 47.86
C PRO A 165 -28.31 -7.10 48.99
N LEU A 166 -29.04 -6.29 49.75
CA LEU A 166 -30.08 -6.72 50.66
C LEU A 166 -31.40 -6.91 49.92
N GLU A 167 -32.28 -7.76 50.46
CA GLU A 167 -33.67 -7.85 49.99
C GLU A 167 -34.42 -6.55 50.33
N GLY A 168 -35.19 -6.03 49.38
CA GLY A 168 -35.93 -4.78 49.52
C GLY A 168 -35.09 -3.54 49.24
N LEU A 169 -35.18 -2.54 50.13
CA LEU A 169 -34.59 -1.22 49.90
C LEU A 169 -33.09 -1.22 50.21
N ASN A 170 -32.30 -0.81 49.23
CA ASN A 170 -30.85 -0.64 49.32
C ASN A 170 -30.47 0.83 49.14
N GLU A 171 -29.45 1.27 49.84
CA GLU A 171 -28.88 2.61 49.72
C GLU A 171 -27.59 2.57 48.92
N ILE A 172 -27.40 3.56 48.04
CA ILE A 172 -26.13 3.82 47.39
C ILE A 172 -25.70 5.27 47.63
N ILE A 173 -24.49 5.42 48.15
CA ILE A 173 -23.82 6.71 48.34
C ILE A 173 -22.56 6.69 47.48
N PHE A 174 -22.33 7.75 46.72
CA PHE A 174 -21.09 7.87 45.99
C PHE A 174 -20.61 9.31 45.97
N GLN A 175 -19.32 9.48 46.14
CA GLN A 175 -18.69 10.80 46.13
C GLN A 175 -17.66 10.90 45.03
N THR A 176 -17.49 12.10 44.50
CA THR A 176 -16.47 12.37 43.49
C THR A 176 -15.86 13.75 43.67
N SER A 177 -14.65 13.92 43.14
CA SER A 177 -14.01 15.22 43.03
C SER A 177 -13.33 15.36 41.67
N ASN A 178 -13.32 16.59 41.16
CA ASN A 178 -12.72 16.95 39.88
C ASN A 178 -11.85 18.19 40.05
N PHE A 179 -10.54 18.03 39.85
CA PHE A 179 -9.60 19.15 39.80
C PHE A 179 -8.73 19.16 38.53
N GLU A 180 -8.76 18.06 37.75
CA GLU A 180 -7.96 17.89 36.55
C GLU A 180 -8.71 18.30 35.27
N GLU A 181 -9.98 17.93 35.12
CA GLU A 181 -10.79 18.22 33.93
C GLU A 181 -11.67 19.48 34.08
N TYR A 182 -12.08 20.05 32.95
CA TYR A 182 -13.01 21.18 32.92
C TYR A 182 -14.42 20.80 33.39
N TYR A 183 -14.88 19.61 33.01
CA TYR A 183 -16.22 19.12 33.32
C TYR A 183 -16.17 18.21 34.54
N GLY A 184 -16.85 18.61 35.62
CA GLY A 184 -16.99 17.79 36.83
C GLY A 184 -18.31 17.03 36.87
N GLY A 185 -18.44 16.06 37.77
CA GLY A 185 -19.59 15.16 37.89
C GLY A 185 -19.42 13.87 37.10
N PHE A 186 -20.51 13.14 36.90
CA PHE A 186 -20.54 11.85 36.19
C PHE A 186 -21.17 12.00 34.81
N ARG A 187 -20.42 11.62 33.77
CA ARG A 187 -20.90 11.76 32.39
C ARG A 187 -21.77 10.59 31.93
N HIS A 188 -21.64 9.44 32.57
CA HIS A 188 -22.37 8.21 32.29
C HIS A 188 -23.10 7.72 33.53
N ALA A 189 -24.17 6.96 33.31
CA ALA A 189 -24.93 6.34 34.39
C ALA A 189 -24.09 5.26 35.08
N ILE A 190 -24.43 4.96 36.33
CA ILE A 190 -23.91 3.79 37.04
C ILE A 190 -24.91 2.67 36.82
N LEU A 191 -24.42 1.50 36.42
CA LEU A 191 -25.24 0.32 36.17
C LEU A 191 -25.00 -0.69 37.29
N LEU A 192 -26.08 -1.30 37.79
CA LEU A 192 -26.03 -2.44 38.69
C LEU A 192 -26.69 -3.61 37.97
N GLY A 193 -26.01 -4.74 37.85
CA GLY A 193 -26.54 -5.90 37.13
C GLY A 193 -25.98 -7.19 37.69
N SER A 194 -26.37 -8.32 37.10
CA SER A 194 -25.82 -9.63 37.46
C SER A 194 -24.30 -9.67 37.34
N GLU A 195 -23.62 -10.11 38.40
CA GLU A 195 -22.15 -10.26 38.40
C GLU A 195 -21.69 -11.20 37.26
N ALA A 196 -22.34 -12.36 37.14
CA ALA A 196 -21.99 -13.35 36.12
C ALA A 196 -22.14 -12.79 34.69
N LEU A 197 -23.19 -12.01 34.43
CA LEU A 197 -23.38 -11.36 33.13
C LEU A 197 -22.34 -10.26 32.89
N ALA A 198 -22.05 -9.45 33.91
CA ALA A 198 -21.06 -8.38 33.82
C ALA A 198 -19.66 -8.93 33.53
N VAL A 199 -19.23 -9.97 34.24
CA VAL A 199 -17.93 -10.64 34.05
C VAL A 199 -17.85 -11.31 32.68
N ALA A 200 -18.92 -11.99 32.24
CA ALA A 200 -18.98 -12.62 30.92
C ALA A 200 -18.92 -11.58 29.78
N ALA A 201 -19.65 -10.46 29.91
CA ALA A 201 -19.62 -9.36 28.95
C ALA A 201 -18.24 -8.71 28.88
N ALA A 202 -17.63 -8.40 30.03
CA ALA A 202 -16.28 -7.82 30.09
C ALA A 202 -15.22 -8.75 29.46
N SER A 203 -15.30 -10.05 29.74
CA SER A 203 -14.41 -11.06 29.16
C SER A 203 -14.55 -11.17 27.65
N LYS A 204 -15.79 -11.16 27.14
CA LYS A 204 -16.08 -11.17 25.70
C LYS A 204 -15.54 -9.92 25.01
N THR A 205 -15.78 -8.73 25.57
CA THR A 205 -15.25 -7.47 25.01
C THR A 205 -13.73 -7.47 25.01
N LYS A 206 -13.08 -7.94 26.10
CA LYS A 206 -11.61 -8.04 26.18
C LYS A 206 -11.02 -8.95 25.11
N LEU A 207 -11.68 -10.07 24.82
CA LEU A 207 -11.25 -11.00 23.77
C LEU A 207 -11.37 -10.36 22.38
N ILE A 208 -12.51 -9.71 22.07
CA ILE A 208 -12.72 -9.01 20.80
C ILE A 208 -11.72 -7.88 20.64
N ASP A 209 -11.54 -7.05 21.68
CA ASP A 209 -10.61 -5.91 21.63
C ASP A 209 -9.17 -6.35 21.42
N SER A 210 -8.73 -7.40 22.13
CA SER A 210 -7.38 -7.94 21.97
C SER A 210 -7.16 -8.50 20.57
N PHE A 211 -8.16 -9.21 20.02
CA PHE A 211 -8.11 -9.73 18.66
C PHE A 211 -8.02 -8.60 17.62
N VAL A 212 -8.88 -7.59 17.71
CA VAL A 212 -8.91 -6.47 16.76
C VAL A 212 -7.63 -5.62 16.87
N LEU A 213 -7.13 -5.37 18.09
CA LEU A 213 -5.84 -4.70 18.27
C LEU A 213 -4.70 -5.48 17.61
N GLY A 214 -4.69 -6.81 17.73
CA GLY A 214 -3.73 -7.68 17.05
C GLY A 214 -3.78 -7.54 15.53
N VAL A 215 -4.99 -7.56 14.94
CA VAL A 215 -5.17 -7.34 13.49
C VAL A 215 -4.64 -5.96 13.07
N ILE A 216 -5.01 -4.90 13.78
CA ILE A 216 -4.57 -3.53 13.47
C ILE A 216 -3.04 -3.41 13.56
N PHE A 217 -2.43 -4.01 14.58
CA PHE A 217 -0.98 -3.99 14.77
C PHE A 217 -0.24 -4.72 13.63
N ILE A 218 -0.70 -5.91 13.25
CA ILE A 218 -0.14 -6.65 12.11
C ILE A 218 -0.29 -5.84 10.82
N MET A 219 -1.44 -5.19 10.62
CA MET A 219 -1.69 -4.35 9.45
C MET A 219 -0.79 -3.11 9.41
N ALA A 220 -0.48 -2.50 10.57
CA ALA A 220 0.49 -1.41 10.65
C ALA A 220 1.90 -1.88 10.27
N LEU A 221 2.37 -3.00 10.81
CA LEU A 221 3.66 -3.61 10.47
C LEU A 221 3.76 -4.00 8.99
N TYR A 222 2.70 -4.56 8.44
CA TYR A 222 2.61 -4.91 7.01
C TYR A 222 2.80 -3.67 6.13
N HIS A 223 2.12 -2.57 6.45
CA HIS A 223 2.26 -1.31 5.69
C HIS A 223 3.63 -0.64 5.87
N PHE A 224 4.24 -0.72 7.04
CA PHE A 224 5.63 -0.27 7.22
C PHE A 224 6.61 -1.12 6.40
N SER A 225 6.37 -2.42 6.30
CA SER A 225 7.17 -3.31 5.46
C SER A 225 7.02 -2.97 3.97
N LEU A 226 5.80 -2.73 3.50
CA LEU A 226 5.55 -2.24 2.13
C LEU A 226 6.23 -0.89 1.85
N PHE A 227 6.20 0.02 2.82
CA PHE A 227 6.91 1.29 2.71
C PHE A 227 8.42 1.10 2.64
N TRP A 228 8.99 0.17 3.42
CA TRP A 228 10.41 -0.13 3.36
C TRP A 228 10.82 -0.70 1.99
N MET A 229 9.99 -1.57 1.41
CA MET A 229 10.22 -2.11 0.06
C MET A 229 9.99 -1.07 -1.05
N ASN A 230 9.10 -0.09 -0.82
CA ASN A 230 8.77 0.96 -1.77
C ASN A 230 8.69 2.33 -1.08
N THR A 231 9.87 2.92 -0.83
CA THR A 231 9.99 4.18 -0.08
C THR A 231 9.49 5.41 -0.85
N GLU A 232 9.27 5.28 -2.16
CA GLU A 232 8.68 6.31 -3.01
C GLU A 232 7.17 6.46 -2.75
N ASN A 233 6.48 5.33 -2.51
CA ASN A 233 5.05 5.34 -2.21
C ASN A 233 4.78 5.68 -0.73
N LYS A 234 4.69 6.99 -0.44
CA LYS A 234 4.41 7.51 0.91
C LYS A 234 3.04 7.09 1.47
N ALA A 235 2.10 6.63 0.64
CA ALA A 235 0.79 6.18 1.13
C ALA A 235 0.93 5.01 2.12
N PHE A 236 1.89 4.10 1.92
CA PHE A 236 2.15 2.99 2.84
C PHE A 236 2.60 3.47 4.22
N LEU A 237 3.49 4.47 4.30
CA LEU A 237 3.93 5.06 5.57
C LEU A 237 2.74 5.67 6.33
N TRP A 238 1.96 6.52 5.65
CA TRP A 238 0.87 7.25 6.29
C TRP A 238 -0.28 6.32 6.71
N PHE A 239 -0.56 5.27 5.94
CA PHE A 239 -1.54 4.25 6.35
C PHE A 239 -1.03 3.45 7.55
N GLY A 240 0.23 3.03 7.55
CA GLY A 240 0.84 2.32 8.68
C GLY A 240 0.78 3.16 9.97
N LEU A 241 1.08 4.46 9.89
CA LEU A 241 0.94 5.39 11.01
C LEU A 241 -0.52 5.57 11.45
N LEU A 242 -1.46 5.71 10.51
CA LEU A 242 -2.89 5.80 10.82
C LEU A 242 -3.36 4.55 11.58
N ALA A 243 -3.02 3.35 11.08
CA ALA A 243 -3.36 2.09 11.72
C ALA A 243 -2.75 1.98 13.12
N LEU A 244 -1.46 2.32 13.25
CA LEU A 244 -0.77 2.33 14.55
C LEU A 244 -1.46 3.26 15.55
N PHE A 245 -1.76 4.50 15.17
CA PHE A 245 -2.37 5.47 16.07
C PHE A 245 -3.83 5.14 16.42
N ILE A 246 -4.59 4.53 15.51
CA ILE A 246 -5.93 4.01 15.84
C ILE A 246 -5.82 2.83 16.81
N GLY A 247 -4.86 1.92 16.60
CA GLY A 247 -4.60 0.82 17.53
C GLY A 247 -4.20 1.30 18.92
N LEU A 248 -3.29 2.28 19.01
CA LEU A 248 -2.91 2.91 20.27
C LEU A 248 -4.09 3.62 20.94
N ARG A 249 -4.92 4.31 20.16
CA ARG A 249 -6.13 4.97 20.66
C ARG A 249 -7.15 3.97 21.19
N MET A 250 -7.36 2.87 20.48
CA MET A 250 -8.24 1.79 20.89
C MET A 250 -7.76 1.16 22.20
N GLY A 251 -6.47 0.80 22.30
CA GLY A 251 -5.93 0.21 23.53
C GLY A 251 -5.97 1.15 24.74
N LEU A 252 -6.01 2.46 24.51
CA LEU A 252 -6.15 3.49 25.54
C LEU A 252 -7.62 3.73 25.94
N LEU A 253 -8.52 3.88 24.97
CA LEU A 253 -9.89 4.35 25.21
C LEU A 253 -10.94 3.24 25.28
N SER A 254 -10.63 2.00 24.90
CA SER A 254 -11.59 0.91 24.98
C SER A 254 -12.07 0.71 26.42
N SER A 255 -13.29 0.19 26.59
CA SER A 255 -13.86 -0.16 27.91
C SER A 255 -13.01 -1.19 28.65
N THR A 256 -12.21 -1.97 27.93
CA THR A 256 -11.25 -2.94 28.47
C THR A 256 -9.93 -2.30 28.90
N ASN A 257 -9.62 -1.10 28.37
CA ASN A 257 -8.42 -0.31 28.61
C ASN A 257 -7.16 -1.19 28.72
N ILE A 258 -6.72 -1.72 27.58
CA ILE A 258 -5.61 -2.68 27.49
C ILE A 258 -4.33 -2.13 28.13
N PHE A 259 -4.10 -0.81 28.06
CA PHE A 259 -2.96 -0.14 28.67
C PHE A 259 -3.18 0.30 30.13
N GLY A 260 -4.33 -0.03 30.71
CA GLY A 260 -4.75 0.44 32.03
C GLY A 260 -3.81 0.02 33.16
N VAL A 261 -3.21 -1.16 33.08
CA VAL A 261 -2.23 -1.64 34.09
C VAL A 261 -1.06 -0.66 34.28
N TRP A 262 -0.70 0.10 33.24
CA TRP A 262 0.44 1.03 33.28
C TRP A 262 0.02 2.49 33.42
N LEU A 263 -1.14 2.86 32.86
CA LEU A 263 -1.58 4.24 32.72
C LEU A 263 -2.68 4.67 33.70
N ASN A 264 -3.35 3.74 34.40
CA ASN A 264 -4.49 4.08 35.27
C ASN A 264 -4.14 5.06 36.38
N GLU A 265 -3.01 4.85 37.06
CA GLU A 265 -2.51 5.74 38.12
C GLU A 265 -2.04 7.12 37.59
N GLN A 266 -1.92 7.28 36.27
CA GLN A 266 -1.40 8.48 35.62
C GLN A 266 -2.49 9.20 34.81
N ALA A 267 -3.59 9.59 35.46
CA ALA A 267 -4.75 10.24 34.83
C ALA A 267 -4.39 11.42 33.91
N VAL A 268 -3.46 12.28 34.33
CA VAL A 268 -3.00 13.43 33.54
C VAL A 268 -2.31 12.99 32.24
N LEU A 269 -1.45 11.95 32.30
CA LEU A 269 -0.78 11.40 31.12
C LEU A 269 -1.79 10.74 30.19
N PHE A 270 -2.72 9.95 30.74
CA PHE A 270 -3.81 9.34 30.00
C PHE A 270 -4.59 10.39 29.20
N LEU A 271 -5.04 11.47 29.86
CA LEU A 271 -5.81 12.53 29.21
C LEU A 271 -5.00 13.21 28.08
N ARG A 272 -3.71 13.48 28.31
CA ARG A 272 -2.82 14.06 27.27
C ARG A 272 -2.69 13.15 26.06
N LEU A 273 -2.47 11.85 26.25
CA LEU A 273 -2.39 10.87 25.17
C LEU A 273 -3.72 10.78 24.40
N SER A 274 -4.85 10.81 25.10
CA SER A 274 -6.18 10.80 24.48
C SER A 274 -6.42 11.99 23.55
N PHE A 275 -6.02 13.21 23.97
CA PHE A 275 -6.07 14.40 23.11
C PHE A 275 -5.07 14.33 21.96
N LEU A 276 -3.84 13.86 22.23
CA LEU A 276 -2.77 13.75 21.24
C LEU A 276 -3.19 12.84 20.08
N LEU A 277 -3.69 11.65 20.40
CA LEU A 277 -4.14 10.67 19.40
C LEU A 277 -5.35 11.18 18.63
N ALA A 278 -6.28 11.91 19.28
CA ALA A 278 -7.42 12.52 18.59
C ALA A 278 -6.98 13.56 17.53
N LEU A 279 -5.90 14.33 17.79
CA LEU A 279 -5.39 15.33 16.84
C LEU A 279 -4.50 14.75 15.74
N ILE A 280 -3.66 13.75 16.07
CA ILE A 280 -2.73 13.14 15.11
C ILE A 280 -3.47 12.34 14.04
N LEU A 281 -4.56 11.66 14.39
CA LEU A 281 -5.31 10.81 13.47
C LEU A 281 -5.79 11.51 12.20
N PRO A 282 -6.55 12.62 12.26
CA PRO A 282 -6.97 13.32 11.06
C PRO A 282 -5.78 13.89 10.28
N MET A 283 -4.70 14.32 10.95
CA MET A 283 -3.46 14.72 10.27
C MET A 283 -2.89 13.56 9.43
N THR A 284 -2.73 12.37 9.99
CA THR A 284 -2.26 11.20 9.24
C THR A 284 -3.19 10.81 8.09
N LEU A 285 -4.51 10.90 8.28
CA LEU A 285 -5.48 10.66 7.23
C LEU A 285 -5.37 11.68 6.08
N PHE A 286 -5.12 12.96 6.38
CA PHE A 286 -4.89 14.00 5.35
C PHE A 286 -3.64 13.72 4.52
N TYR A 287 -2.53 13.34 5.16
CA TYR A 287 -1.30 12.99 4.46
C TYR A 287 -1.46 11.71 3.63
N TYR A 288 -2.13 10.70 4.17
CA TYR A 288 -2.49 9.50 3.42
C TYR A 288 -3.34 9.85 2.19
N PHE A 289 -4.42 10.63 2.36
CA PHE A 289 -5.28 11.08 1.27
C PHE A 289 -4.48 11.83 0.21
N SER A 290 -3.58 12.73 0.59
CA SER A 290 -2.74 13.47 -0.36
C SER A 290 -1.75 12.60 -1.13
N SER A 291 -1.39 11.43 -0.57
CA SER A 291 -0.47 10.48 -1.19
C SER A 291 -1.20 9.59 -2.20
N VAL A 292 -2.45 9.23 -1.92
CA VAL A 292 -3.30 8.42 -2.83
C VAL A 292 -3.95 9.29 -3.91
N PHE A 293 -4.37 10.50 -3.56
CA PHE A 293 -5.17 11.40 -4.38
C PHE A 293 -4.45 12.75 -4.67
N PRO A 294 -3.22 12.73 -5.23
CA PRO A 294 -2.41 13.94 -5.40
C PRO A 294 -3.05 14.97 -6.34
N GLU A 295 -3.92 14.54 -7.27
CA GLU A 295 -4.63 15.43 -8.20
C GLU A 295 -5.75 16.24 -7.54
N TYR A 296 -6.35 15.71 -6.46
CA TYR A 296 -7.54 16.31 -5.84
C TYR A 296 -7.19 17.16 -4.61
N LEU A 297 -6.08 16.85 -3.92
CA LEU A 297 -5.66 17.55 -2.70
C LEU A 297 -4.27 18.19 -2.86
N ARG A 298 -4.24 19.54 -2.91
CA ARG A 298 -2.99 20.29 -3.02
C ARG A 298 -2.11 20.10 -1.78
N ARG A 299 -0.82 19.79 -2.01
CA ARG A 299 0.18 19.61 -0.94
C ARG A 299 0.32 20.80 0.01
N ARG A 300 0.13 22.03 -0.47
CA ARG A 300 0.11 23.23 0.40
C ARG A 300 -1.00 23.18 1.45
N THR A 301 -2.20 22.72 1.07
CA THR A 301 -3.34 22.60 2.00
C THR A 301 -3.02 21.60 3.12
N VAL A 302 -2.39 20.47 2.75
CA VAL A 302 -1.98 19.42 3.70
C VAL A 302 -0.91 19.95 4.65
N ASN A 303 0.10 20.65 4.14
CA ASN A 303 1.16 21.22 4.98
C ASN A 303 0.61 22.29 5.94
N VAL A 304 -0.32 23.14 5.49
CA VAL A 304 -0.98 24.13 6.37
C VAL A 304 -1.75 23.43 7.48
N TYR A 305 -2.55 22.41 7.15
CA TYR A 305 -3.26 21.61 8.14
C TYR A 305 -2.28 20.93 9.11
N GLY A 306 -1.21 20.33 8.60
CA GLY A 306 -0.16 19.70 9.40
C GLY A 306 0.54 20.67 10.37
N VAL A 307 0.86 21.89 9.94
CA VAL A 307 1.44 22.93 10.82
C VAL A 307 0.46 23.34 11.92
N LEU A 308 -0.83 23.50 11.58
CA LEU A 308 -1.87 23.79 12.58
C LEU A 308 -2.02 22.63 13.58
N SER A 309 -2.01 21.38 13.11
CA SER A 309 -2.03 20.19 13.97
C SER A 309 -0.80 20.14 14.88
N LEU A 310 0.40 20.41 14.37
CA LEU A 310 1.62 20.45 15.18
C LEU A 310 1.57 21.55 16.25
N PHE A 311 1.03 22.73 15.92
CA PHE A 311 0.82 23.80 16.89
C PHE A 311 -0.19 23.41 17.97
N ALA A 312 -1.28 22.74 17.60
CA ALA A 312 -2.25 22.20 18.55
C ALA A 312 -1.66 21.10 19.45
N ILE A 313 -0.81 20.23 18.89
CA ILE A 313 -0.07 19.21 19.64
C ILE A 313 0.87 19.87 20.66
N LEU A 314 1.57 20.94 20.28
CA LEU A 314 2.42 21.68 21.21
C LEU A 314 1.62 22.18 22.43
N PHE A 315 0.41 22.71 22.22
CA PHE A 315 -0.45 23.17 23.31
C PHE A 315 -0.88 22.05 24.27
N ILE A 316 -1.02 20.80 23.80
CA ILE A 316 -1.34 19.66 24.69
C ILE A 316 -0.27 19.49 25.78
N PHE A 317 0.99 19.76 25.47
CA PHE A 317 2.07 19.62 26.44
C PHE A 317 2.26 20.87 27.30
N LEU A 318 1.99 22.05 26.74
CA LEU A 318 2.17 23.34 27.42
C LEU A 318 1.03 23.68 28.40
N LEU A 319 -0.21 23.36 28.07
CA LEU A 319 -1.37 23.75 28.86
C LEU A 319 -1.71 22.72 29.96
N PRO A 320 -2.20 23.18 31.12
CA PRO A 320 -2.88 22.30 32.08
C PRO A 320 -4.09 21.61 31.44
N VAL A 321 -4.35 20.36 31.83
CA VAL A 321 -5.43 19.52 31.28
C VAL A 321 -6.80 20.17 31.42
N TYR A 322 -7.02 20.93 32.47
CA TYR A 322 -8.23 21.73 32.66
C TYR A 322 -8.55 22.64 31.47
N TYR A 323 -7.56 23.37 30.96
CA TYR A 323 -7.78 24.27 29.82
C TYR A 323 -7.92 23.48 28.51
N LEU A 324 -7.19 22.37 28.35
CA LEU A 324 -7.33 21.49 27.18
C LEU A 324 -8.73 20.90 27.06
N SER A 325 -9.25 20.35 28.16
CA SER A 325 -10.60 19.78 28.24
C SER A 325 -11.70 20.84 28.06
N SER A 326 -11.47 22.09 28.51
CA SER A 326 -12.37 23.21 28.20
C SER A 326 -12.43 23.51 26.70
N GLY A 327 -11.30 23.34 26.01
CA GLY A 327 -11.15 23.61 24.58
C GLY A 327 -11.61 22.49 23.65
N VAL A 328 -12.09 21.37 24.17
CA VAL A 328 -12.38 20.16 23.38
C VAL A 328 -13.33 20.38 22.21
N ARG A 329 -14.32 21.27 22.37
CA ARG A 329 -15.27 21.61 21.30
C ARG A 329 -14.60 22.34 20.12
N TYR A 330 -13.57 23.15 20.39
CA TYR A 330 -12.80 23.81 19.33
C TYR A 330 -11.94 22.80 18.57
N PHE A 331 -11.33 21.84 19.27
CA PHE A 331 -10.61 20.76 18.62
C PHE A 331 -11.54 19.90 17.75
N GLN A 332 -12.70 19.52 18.29
CA GLN A 332 -13.73 18.80 17.52
C GLN A 332 -14.15 19.59 16.27
N PHE A 333 -14.39 20.90 16.39
CA PHE A 333 -14.73 21.72 15.23
C PHE A 333 -13.67 21.67 14.13
N ILE A 334 -12.39 21.82 14.50
CA ILE A 334 -11.27 21.79 13.54
C ILE A 334 -11.15 20.41 12.89
N ILE A 335 -11.31 19.33 13.68
CA ILE A 335 -11.32 17.96 13.18
C ILE A 335 -12.48 17.77 12.19
N SER A 336 -13.71 18.10 12.59
CA SER A 336 -14.91 17.99 11.75
C SER A 336 -14.79 18.78 10.45
N LEU A 337 -14.19 19.98 10.49
CA LEU A 337 -13.97 20.78 9.29
C LEU A 337 -13.02 20.09 8.31
N GLY A 338 -11.94 19.51 8.82
CA GLY A 338 -11.01 18.72 8.02
C GLY A 338 -11.67 17.48 7.41
N LEU A 339 -12.40 16.71 8.22
CA LEU A 339 -13.08 15.49 7.77
C LEU A 339 -14.18 15.81 6.75
N ALA A 340 -14.95 16.89 6.95
CA ALA A 340 -15.96 17.35 6.00
C ALA A 340 -15.33 17.81 4.68
N TYR A 341 -14.11 18.36 4.71
CA TYR A 341 -13.37 18.70 3.50
C TYR A 341 -12.93 17.46 2.72
N LEU A 342 -12.44 16.40 3.40
CA LEU A 342 -12.15 15.12 2.74
C LEU A 342 -13.41 14.49 2.14
N LEU A 343 -14.52 14.48 2.88
CA LEU A 343 -15.82 14.02 2.39
C LEU A 343 -16.25 14.79 1.13
N PHE A 344 -16.14 16.12 1.16
CA PHE A 344 -16.44 16.98 0.01
C PHE A 344 -15.61 16.61 -1.22
N LEU A 345 -14.29 16.39 -1.05
CA LEU A 345 -13.41 16.01 -2.15
C LEU A 345 -13.80 14.65 -2.74
N ILE A 346 -14.08 13.65 -1.90
CA ILE A 346 -14.53 12.33 -2.35
C ILE A 346 -15.82 12.47 -3.17
N LEU A 347 -16.86 13.10 -2.60
CA LEU A 347 -18.16 13.23 -3.27
C LEU A 347 -18.07 14.02 -4.59
N ARG A 348 -17.26 15.09 -4.62
CA ARG A 348 -17.11 15.94 -5.79
C ARG A 348 -16.37 15.24 -6.93
N PHE A 349 -15.29 14.53 -6.61
CA PHE A 349 -14.41 13.93 -7.62
C PHE A 349 -14.69 12.45 -7.88
N PHE A 350 -15.65 11.83 -7.18
CA PHE A 350 -15.97 10.40 -7.29
C PHE A 350 -16.13 9.90 -8.74
N LYS A 351 -16.78 10.69 -9.62
CA LYS A 351 -16.98 10.31 -11.02
C LYS A 351 -15.68 10.29 -11.85
N PHE A 352 -14.69 11.09 -11.46
CA PHE A 352 -13.42 11.26 -12.16
C PHE A 352 -12.32 10.33 -11.63
N MET A 353 -12.53 9.73 -10.47
CA MET A 353 -11.60 8.76 -9.87
C MET A 353 -11.51 7.47 -10.70
N SER A 354 -10.31 6.90 -10.74
CA SER A 354 -10.05 5.53 -11.18
C SER A 354 -10.81 4.50 -10.31
N VAL A 355 -10.84 3.25 -10.75
CA VAL A 355 -11.52 2.17 -10.01
C VAL A 355 -10.89 1.98 -8.63
N THR A 356 -9.56 1.93 -8.55
CA THR A 356 -8.79 1.83 -7.31
C THR A 356 -9.10 2.99 -6.36
N GLU A 357 -9.06 4.22 -6.87
CA GLU A 357 -9.35 5.42 -6.09
C GLU A 357 -10.78 5.41 -5.52
N LYS A 358 -11.76 4.91 -6.27
CA LYS A 358 -13.14 4.76 -5.77
C LYS A 358 -13.23 3.74 -4.64
N ILE A 359 -12.54 2.60 -4.76
CA ILE A 359 -12.50 1.56 -3.73
C ILE A 359 -11.89 2.14 -2.44
N ILE A 360 -10.74 2.83 -2.54
CA ILE A 360 -10.10 3.48 -1.39
C ILE A 360 -11.01 4.56 -0.81
N GLY A 361 -11.63 5.39 -1.67
CA GLY A 361 -12.57 6.43 -1.25
C GLY A 361 -13.76 5.89 -0.45
N LEU A 362 -14.34 4.75 -0.86
CA LEU A 362 -15.40 4.06 -0.11
C LEU A 362 -14.91 3.58 1.26
N GLY A 363 -13.70 3.04 1.34
CA GLY A 363 -13.09 2.66 2.61
C GLY A 363 -12.86 3.86 3.55
N ILE A 364 -12.40 5.00 3.01
CA ILE A 364 -12.28 6.24 3.77
C ILE A 364 -13.64 6.73 4.26
N LEU A 365 -14.70 6.65 3.45
CA LEU A 365 -16.06 7.04 3.88
C LEU A 365 -16.54 6.23 5.09
N LEU A 366 -16.24 4.93 5.13
CA LEU A 366 -16.56 4.08 6.27
C LEU A 366 -15.80 4.49 7.54
N LEU A 367 -14.52 4.84 7.40
CA LEU A 367 -13.73 5.40 8.50
C LEU A 367 -14.25 6.78 8.95
N LEU A 368 -14.63 7.66 8.02
CA LEU A 368 -15.21 8.96 8.35
C LEU A 368 -16.52 8.80 9.12
N LEU A 369 -17.35 7.83 8.72
CA LEU A 369 -18.61 7.52 9.41
C LEU A 369 -18.34 7.06 10.85
N SER A 370 -17.38 6.16 11.08
CA SER A 370 -17.06 5.71 12.44
C SER A 370 -16.53 6.83 13.33
N VAL A 371 -15.77 7.78 12.77
CA VAL A 371 -15.32 8.97 13.51
C VAL A 371 -16.48 9.90 13.85
N VAL A 372 -17.47 10.05 12.96
CA VAL A 372 -18.71 10.79 13.29
C VAL A 372 -19.43 10.12 14.44
N PHE A 373 -19.58 8.79 14.43
CA PHE A 373 -20.15 8.04 15.57
C PHE A 373 -19.38 8.30 16.86
N GLU A 374 -18.04 8.29 16.85
CA GLU A 374 -17.24 8.63 18.03
C GLU A 374 -17.48 10.05 18.54
N ILE A 375 -17.62 11.04 17.64
CA ILE A 375 -17.94 12.42 18.05
C ILE A 375 -19.32 12.46 18.74
N LEU A 376 -20.30 11.71 18.22
CA LEU A 376 -21.63 11.62 18.82
C LEU A 376 -21.62 10.90 20.18
N ILE A 377 -20.87 9.81 20.30
CA ILE A 377 -20.66 9.09 21.57
C ILE A 377 -20.00 10.01 22.59
N PHE A 378 -18.90 10.68 22.23
CA PHE A 378 -18.19 11.61 23.11
C PHE A 378 -19.09 12.77 23.57
N ASN A 379 -19.98 13.24 22.69
CA ASN A 379 -20.96 14.30 22.97
C ASN A 379 -22.26 13.79 23.62
N ARG A 380 -22.32 12.51 24.02
CA ARG A 380 -23.43 11.86 24.77
C ARG A 380 -24.75 11.77 24.03
N MET A 381 -24.71 11.73 22.70
CA MET A 381 -25.90 11.46 21.90
C MET A 381 -26.17 9.97 21.75
N LEU A 382 -25.13 9.15 21.88
CA LEU A 382 -25.18 7.70 21.73
C LEU A 382 -24.45 7.03 22.90
N TYR A 383 -25.04 5.97 23.44
CA TYR A 383 -24.43 5.12 24.47
C TYR A 383 -23.83 3.89 23.78
N SER A 384 -22.51 3.91 23.56
CA SER A 384 -21.78 2.80 22.96
C SER A 384 -20.28 2.95 23.27
N ASP A 385 -19.54 1.86 23.16
CA ASP A 385 -18.07 1.91 23.18
C ASP A 385 -17.55 2.62 21.92
N TYR A 386 -16.32 3.13 21.97
CA TYR A 386 -15.66 3.75 20.81
C TYR A 386 -15.61 2.78 19.61
N VAL A 387 -15.83 3.28 18.39
CA VAL A 387 -16.04 2.45 17.19
C VAL A 387 -15.08 2.74 16.02
N ALA A 388 -14.13 3.66 16.15
CA ALA A 388 -13.26 4.02 15.03
C ALA A 388 -12.43 2.84 14.52
N HIS A 389 -12.01 1.93 15.40
CA HIS A 389 -11.26 0.72 15.02
C HIS A 389 -12.05 -0.22 14.10
N TYR A 390 -13.37 -0.32 14.26
CA TYR A 390 -14.22 -1.08 13.32
C TYR A 390 -14.28 -0.41 11.94
N GLY A 391 -14.33 0.93 11.90
CA GLY A 391 -14.23 1.69 10.65
C GLY A 391 -12.88 1.49 9.96
N LEU A 392 -11.79 1.42 10.74
CA LEU A 392 -10.45 1.08 10.21
C LEU A 392 -10.39 -0.35 9.66
N LEU A 393 -10.98 -1.35 10.34
CA LEU A 393 -11.01 -2.73 9.83
C LEU A 393 -11.72 -2.80 8.47
N GLY A 394 -12.86 -2.14 8.34
CA GLY A 394 -13.53 -2.05 7.05
C GLY A 394 -12.69 -1.31 6.01
N PHE A 395 -12.03 -0.21 6.39
CA PHE A 395 -11.10 0.49 5.51
C PHE A 395 -9.92 -0.41 5.06
N ILE A 396 -9.36 -1.24 5.95
CA ILE A 396 -8.32 -2.22 5.64
C ILE A 396 -8.77 -3.20 4.56
N VAL A 397 -10.03 -3.64 4.58
CA VAL A 397 -10.58 -4.54 3.55
C VAL A 397 -10.61 -3.84 2.19
N PHE A 398 -11.13 -2.61 2.13
CA PHE A 398 -11.13 -1.82 0.90
C PHE A 398 -9.71 -1.55 0.39
N GLN A 399 -8.78 -1.21 1.27
CA GLN A 399 -7.38 -0.96 0.93
C GLN A 399 -6.69 -2.22 0.40
N SER A 400 -6.91 -3.37 1.05
CA SER A 400 -6.39 -4.66 0.60
C SER A 400 -6.92 -5.05 -0.77
N PHE A 401 -8.22 -4.81 -1.03
CA PHE A 401 -8.83 -5.06 -2.33
C PHE A 401 -8.29 -4.12 -3.41
N ALA A 402 -8.13 -2.82 -3.09
CA ALA A 402 -7.53 -1.85 -4.00
C ALA A 402 -6.09 -2.23 -4.40
N LEU A 403 -5.26 -2.62 -3.43
CA LEU A 403 -3.89 -3.06 -3.68
C LEU A 403 -3.85 -4.33 -4.54
N SER A 404 -4.74 -5.29 -4.28
CA SER A 404 -4.86 -6.51 -5.07
C SER A 404 -5.28 -6.21 -6.51
N TYR A 405 -6.21 -5.26 -6.70
CA TYR A 405 -6.66 -4.82 -8.01
C TYR A 405 -5.54 -4.13 -8.80
N ASP A 406 -4.78 -3.22 -8.17
CA ASP A 406 -3.61 -2.59 -8.79
C ASP A 406 -2.54 -3.61 -9.19
N PHE A 407 -2.26 -4.58 -8.30
CA PHE A 407 -1.33 -5.67 -8.61
C PHE A 407 -1.80 -6.50 -9.80
N HIS A 408 -3.09 -6.84 -9.86
CA HIS A 408 -3.67 -7.55 -10.99
C HIS A 408 -3.49 -6.78 -12.31
N LEU A 409 -3.79 -5.47 -12.34
CA LEU A 409 -3.61 -4.63 -13.51
C LEU A 409 -2.14 -4.51 -13.94
N ALA A 410 -1.24 -4.30 -12.97
CA ALA A 410 0.20 -4.25 -13.22
C ALA A 410 0.72 -5.58 -13.79
N SER A 411 0.28 -6.71 -13.23
CA SER A 411 0.64 -8.04 -13.72
C SER A 411 0.12 -8.28 -15.14
N LYS A 412 -1.11 -7.86 -15.45
CA LYS A 412 -1.67 -7.99 -16.81
C LYS A 412 -0.86 -7.19 -17.82
N ARG A 413 -0.52 -5.94 -17.48
CA ARG A 413 0.31 -5.07 -18.32
C ARG A 413 1.71 -5.63 -18.54
N ASN A 414 2.33 -6.21 -17.50
CA ASN A 414 3.61 -6.89 -17.63
C ASN A 414 3.53 -8.09 -18.58
N ILE A 415 2.49 -8.91 -18.50
CA ILE A 415 2.29 -10.04 -19.44
C ILE A 415 2.12 -9.54 -20.88
N GLU A 416 1.35 -8.46 -21.09
CA GLU A 416 1.18 -7.85 -22.42
C GLU A 416 2.51 -7.32 -22.98
N LEU A 417 3.29 -6.58 -22.17
CA LEU A 417 4.61 -6.09 -22.54
C LEU A 417 5.58 -7.23 -22.88
N THR A 418 5.59 -8.31 -22.10
CA THR A 418 6.42 -9.50 -22.39
C THR A 418 6.03 -10.10 -23.75
N ARG A 419 4.73 -10.18 -24.06
CA ARG A 419 4.27 -10.68 -25.38
C ARG A 419 4.66 -9.76 -26.53
N GLU A 420 4.62 -8.44 -26.32
CA GLU A 420 5.07 -7.47 -27.32
C GLU A 420 6.58 -7.58 -27.58
N LEU A 421 7.37 -7.70 -26.50
CA LEU A 421 8.81 -7.95 -26.58
C LEU A 421 9.14 -9.25 -27.32
N ASP A 422 8.45 -10.34 -27.01
CA ASP A 422 8.63 -11.61 -27.70
C ASP A 422 8.30 -11.51 -29.19
N ARG A 423 7.26 -10.76 -29.54
CA ARG A 423 6.89 -10.53 -30.95
C ARG A 423 7.94 -9.69 -31.68
N HIS A 424 8.43 -8.62 -31.05
CA HIS A 424 9.51 -7.81 -31.63
C HIS A 424 10.80 -8.61 -31.79
N ASN A 425 11.17 -9.42 -30.80
CA ASN A 425 12.35 -10.29 -30.89
C ASN A 425 12.22 -11.30 -32.05
N LYS A 426 11.06 -11.94 -32.22
CA LYS A 426 10.81 -12.84 -33.37
C LYS A 426 10.92 -12.12 -34.70
N ASN A 427 10.26 -10.96 -34.85
CA ASN A 427 10.33 -10.19 -36.08
C ASN A 427 11.76 -9.75 -36.42
N LEU A 428 12.54 -9.33 -35.41
CA LEU A 428 13.94 -8.97 -35.57
C LEU A 428 14.79 -10.18 -35.98
N GLN A 429 14.54 -11.35 -35.38
CA GLN A 429 15.21 -12.59 -35.78
C GLN A 429 14.91 -12.95 -37.24
N GLU A 430 13.64 -12.88 -37.65
CA GLU A 430 13.24 -13.10 -39.05
C GLU A 430 13.90 -12.08 -39.99
N GLU A 431 13.93 -10.80 -39.63
CA GLU A 431 14.58 -9.76 -40.45
C GLU A 431 16.09 -10.00 -40.57
N VAL A 432 16.75 -10.38 -39.48
CA VAL A 432 18.18 -10.73 -39.47
C VAL A 432 18.44 -11.96 -40.33
N GLU A 433 17.59 -12.98 -40.25
CA GLU A 433 17.71 -14.18 -41.10
C GLU A 433 17.53 -13.86 -42.58
N ILE A 434 16.55 -13.02 -42.93
CA ILE A 434 16.32 -12.56 -44.31
C ILE A 434 17.54 -11.78 -44.80
N LYS A 435 18.01 -10.77 -44.06
CA LYS A 435 19.20 -9.97 -44.45
C LYS A 435 20.46 -10.83 -44.54
N SER A 436 20.64 -11.77 -43.62
CA SER A 436 21.77 -12.70 -43.66
C SER A 436 21.75 -13.56 -44.94
N ARG A 437 20.56 -14.06 -45.32
CA ARG A 437 20.36 -14.79 -46.57
C ARG A 437 20.62 -13.92 -47.80
N GLU A 438 20.08 -12.70 -47.83
CA GLU A 438 20.31 -11.75 -48.93
C GLU A 438 21.80 -11.42 -49.12
N VAL A 439 22.53 -11.20 -48.02
CA VAL A 439 23.98 -10.97 -48.02
C VAL A 439 24.73 -12.20 -48.54
N LEU A 440 24.34 -13.40 -48.11
CA LEU A 440 24.95 -14.64 -48.56
C LEU A 440 24.76 -14.86 -50.07
N GLU A 441 23.53 -14.66 -50.55
CA GLU A 441 23.21 -14.76 -51.98
C GLU A 441 23.94 -13.70 -52.82
N ALA A 442 24.04 -12.46 -52.32
CA ALA A 442 24.78 -11.40 -52.98
C ALA A 442 26.27 -11.74 -53.13
N LYS A 443 26.90 -12.24 -52.05
CA LYS A 443 28.29 -12.70 -52.08
C LYS A 443 28.49 -13.86 -53.05
N GLN A 444 27.54 -14.80 -53.12
CA GLN A 444 27.61 -15.91 -54.06
C GLN A 444 27.53 -15.41 -55.52
N ARG A 445 26.63 -14.47 -55.82
CA ARG A 445 26.52 -13.86 -57.16
C ARG A 445 27.80 -13.11 -57.55
N GLU A 446 28.38 -12.34 -56.63
CA GLU A 446 29.64 -11.64 -56.85
C GLU A 446 30.78 -12.60 -57.22
N MET A 447 30.91 -13.71 -56.48
CA MET A 447 31.93 -14.72 -56.75
C MET A 447 31.77 -15.38 -58.12
N VAL A 448 30.53 -15.72 -58.51
CA VAL A 448 30.25 -16.27 -59.85
C VAL A 448 30.60 -15.26 -60.94
N ALA A 449 30.24 -13.98 -60.77
CA ALA A 449 30.56 -12.93 -61.74
C ALA A 449 32.07 -12.75 -61.90
N MET A 450 32.84 -12.75 -60.81
CA MET A 450 34.31 -12.69 -60.85
C MET A 450 34.91 -13.88 -61.58
N ALA A 451 34.43 -15.10 -61.31
CA ALA A 451 34.88 -16.32 -62.01
C ALA A 451 34.63 -16.23 -63.53
N LEU A 452 33.46 -15.76 -63.95
CA LEU A 452 33.11 -15.58 -65.36
C LEU A 452 33.94 -14.48 -66.04
N GLN A 453 34.16 -13.33 -65.39
CA GLN A 453 34.99 -12.26 -65.92
C GLN A 453 36.42 -12.75 -66.17
N LYS A 454 36.98 -13.48 -65.21
CA LYS A 454 38.34 -14.00 -65.31
C LYS A 454 38.45 -15.07 -66.40
N SER A 455 37.47 -15.97 -66.49
CA SER A 455 37.32 -16.93 -67.58
C SER A 455 37.33 -16.26 -68.97
N ARG A 456 36.64 -15.13 -69.11
CA ARG A 456 36.64 -14.36 -70.35
C ARG A 456 38.02 -13.78 -70.67
N VAL A 457 38.72 -13.21 -69.68
CA VAL A 457 40.09 -12.71 -69.86
C VAL A 457 41.02 -13.83 -70.30
N ASN A 458 40.94 -14.99 -69.65
CA ASN A 458 41.77 -16.15 -69.99
C ASN A 458 41.50 -16.68 -71.41
N ARG A 459 40.25 -16.65 -71.87
CA ARG A 459 39.90 -17.01 -73.25
C ARG A 459 40.58 -16.08 -74.25
N VAL A 460 40.49 -14.76 -74.01
CA VAL A 460 41.11 -13.76 -74.89
C VAL A 460 42.63 -13.91 -74.91
N LEU A 461 43.27 -14.13 -73.74
CA LEU A 461 44.70 -14.40 -73.67
C LEU A 461 45.09 -15.70 -74.42
N GLY A 462 44.24 -16.73 -74.36
CA GLY A 462 44.43 -17.96 -75.14
C GLY A 462 44.33 -17.74 -76.64
N GLU A 463 43.35 -16.97 -77.11
CA GLU A 463 43.21 -16.59 -78.52
C GLU A 463 44.40 -15.73 -78.99
N ILE A 464 44.91 -14.83 -78.14
CA ILE A 464 46.12 -14.03 -78.40
C ILE A 464 47.34 -14.95 -78.50
N GLU A 465 47.50 -15.89 -77.57
CA GLU A 465 48.60 -16.86 -77.57
C GLU A 465 48.60 -17.70 -78.85
N GLU A 466 47.44 -18.24 -79.25
CA GLU A 466 47.31 -19.04 -80.46
C GLU A 466 47.68 -18.22 -81.71
N LYS A 467 47.18 -16.99 -81.81
CA LYS A 467 47.54 -16.08 -82.91
C LYS A 467 49.02 -15.72 -82.92
N LEU A 468 49.64 -15.52 -81.75
CA LEU A 468 51.08 -15.29 -81.62
C LEU A 468 51.88 -16.52 -82.05
N ILE A 469 51.48 -17.73 -81.67
CA ILE A 469 52.14 -18.97 -82.09
C ILE A 469 52.05 -19.14 -83.62
N LEU A 470 50.87 -18.92 -84.21
CA LEU A 470 50.68 -18.97 -85.66
C LEU A 470 51.53 -17.91 -86.38
N PHE A 471 51.60 -16.68 -85.83
CA PHE A 471 52.44 -15.61 -86.37
C PHE A 471 53.94 -15.98 -86.31
N LYS A 472 54.38 -16.60 -85.21
CA LYS A 472 55.75 -17.10 -85.04
C LYS A 472 56.10 -18.16 -86.10
N GLN A 473 55.19 -19.09 -86.35
CA GLN A 473 55.35 -20.16 -87.35
C GLN A 473 55.37 -19.63 -88.78
N GLN A 474 54.47 -18.71 -89.14
CA GLN A 474 54.38 -18.16 -90.50
C GLN A 474 55.56 -17.25 -90.86
N ASN A 475 56.07 -16.46 -89.90
CA ASN A 475 57.10 -15.46 -90.16
C ASN A 475 58.53 -15.90 -89.77
N LYS A 476 58.74 -17.17 -89.35
CA LYS A 476 60.03 -17.74 -88.94
C LYS A 476 60.78 -16.90 -87.88
N VAL A 477 60.03 -16.37 -86.91
CA VAL A 477 60.55 -15.52 -85.84
C VAL A 477 61.13 -16.41 -84.71
N GLU A 478 62.24 -17.11 -84.99
CA GLU A 478 62.85 -18.05 -84.03
C GLU A 478 63.78 -17.38 -83.00
N SER A 479 64.30 -16.19 -83.29
CA SER A 479 65.35 -15.53 -82.49
C SER A 479 65.02 -14.11 -82.01
N ASP A 480 63.78 -13.64 -82.20
CA ASP A 480 63.35 -12.33 -81.67
C ASP A 480 63.04 -12.44 -80.17
N LYS A 481 63.96 -11.88 -79.37
CA LYS A 481 63.86 -11.86 -77.92
C LYS A 481 62.62 -11.11 -77.43
N SER A 482 62.24 -10.02 -78.08
CA SER A 482 61.06 -9.23 -77.72
C SER A 482 59.76 -9.98 -78.01
N PHE A 483 59.73 -10.79 -79.08
CA PHE A 483 58.59 -11.66 -79.36
C PHE A 483 58.44 -12.78 -78.31
N SER A 484 59.56 -13.38 -77.88
CA SER A 484 59.54 -14.36 -76.79
C SER A 484 59.08 -13.72 -75.49
N GLU A 485 59.55 -12.52 -75.15
CA GLU A 485 59.13 -11.79 -73.95
C GLU A 485 57.61 -11.50 -73.94
N VAL A 486 57.01 -11.11 -75.08
CA VAL A 486 55.55 -10.91 -75.18
C VAL A 486 54.78 -12.22 -75.05
N LEU A 487 55.26 -13.29 -75.70
CA LEU A 487 54.63 -14.61 -75.59
C LEU A 487 54.72 -15.15 -74.15
N ASP A 488 55.86 -14.94 -73.50
CA ASP A 488 56.08 -15.33 -72.11
C ASP A 488 55.24 -14.46 -71.16
N LEU A 489 55.05 -13.17 -71.42
CA LEU A 489 54.12 -12.30 -70.66
C LEU A 489 52.65 -12.69 -70.83
N VAL A 490 52.22 -13.11 -72.03
CA VAL A 490 50.86 -13.60 -72.28
C VAL A 490 50.64 -14.93 -71.56
N LYS A 491 51.62 -15.84 -71.63
CA LYS A 491 51.60 -17.10 -70.88
C LYS A 491 51.58 -16.84 -69.38
N GLU A 492 52.48 -16.00 -68.88
CA GLU A 492 52.53 -15.61 -67.48
C GLU A 492 51.18 -14.99 -67.08
N SER A 493 50.63 -14.04 -67.82
CA SER A 493 49.32 -13.43 -67.50
C SER A 493 48.15 -14.42 -67.53
N LYS A 494 48.22 -15.46 -68.37
CA LYS A 494 47.24 -16.55 -68.48
C LYS A 494 47.35 -17.55 -67.33
N TYR A 495 48.57 -17.84 -66.87
CA TYR A 495 48.87 -18.83 -65.83
C TYR A 495 49.10 -18.23 -64.43
N ASN A 496 49.25 -16.91 -64.30
CA ASN A 496 49.45 -16.18 -63.04
C ASN A 496 48.13 -15.99 -62.26
N TRP A 497 47.10 -16.77 -62.57
CA TRP A 497 46.08 -17.04 -61.58
C TRP A 497 46.71 -17.97 -60.53
N LYS A 498 47.23 -17.39 -59.45
CA LYS A 498 47.43 -18.17 -58.23
C LYS A 498 46.06 -18.65 -57.79
N ASP A 499 45.75 -19.93 -57.98
CA ASP A 499 44.54 -20.59 -57.47
C ASP A 499 44.13 -20.10 -56.06
N GLU A 500 45.12 -19.70 -55.26
CA GLU A 500 45.02 -19.07 -53.94
C GLU A 500 44.08 -17.86 -53.86
N GLU A 501 43.98 -16.95 -54.85
CA GLU A 501 43.11 -15.75 -54.72
C GLU A 501 41.62 -16.10 -54.84
N TYR A 502 41.30 -17.05 -55.72
CA TYR A 502 39.93 -17.55 -55.88
C TYR A 502 39.52 -18.44 -54.72
N LEU A 503 40.42 -19.31 -54.25
CA LEU A 503 40.18 -20.15 -53.08
C LEU A 503 40.06 -19.30 -51.81
N LEU A 504 40.81 -18.20 -51.69
CA LEU A 504 40.67 -17.26 -50.58
C LEU A 504 39.30 -16.56 -50.59
N GLN A 505 38.78 -16.22 -51.76
CA GLN A 505 37.42 -15.67 -51.88
C GLN A 505 36.34 -16.73 -51.64
N PHE A 506 36.55 -17.95 -52.12
CA PHE A 506 35.68 -19.10 -51.86
C PHE A 506 35.60 -19.41 -50.36
N GLU A 507 36.73 -19.47 -49.67
CA GLU A 507 36.82 -19.72 -48.23
C GLU A 507 36.17 -18.59 -47.40
N LYS A 508 36.15 -17.35 -47.91
CA LYS A 508 35.41 -16.24 -47.26
C LYS A 508 33.88 -16.40 -47.32
N VAL A 509 33.36 -17.16 -48.28
CA VAL A 509 31.91 -17.43 -48.44
C VAL A 509 31.53 -18.81 -47.92
N HIS A 510 32.46 -19.76 -47.94
CA HIS A 510 32.33 -21.11 -47.38
C HIS A 510 33.45 -21.37 -46.37
N PRO A 511 33.37 -20.78 -45.16
CA PRO A 511 34.42 -20.94 -44.16
C PRO A 511 34.58 -22.39 -43.74
N GLN A 512 35.83 -22.84 -43.60
CA GLN A 512 36.22 -24.20 -43.20
C GLN A 512 35.85 -25.30 -44.21
N PHE A 513 35.45 -24.94 -45.43
CA PHE A 513 35.08 -25.94 -46.44
C PHE A 513 36.25 -26.86 -46.75
N PHE A 514 37.42 -26.29 -47.02
CA PHE A 514 38.60 -27.10 -47.34
C PHE A 514 39.06 -27.93 -46.14
N ASP A 515 38.98 -27.38 -44.92
CA ASP A 515 39.34 -28.09 -43.70
C ASP A 515 38.44 -29.31 -43.44
N LYS A 516 37.12 -29.15 -43.59
CA LYS A 516 36.15 -30.25 -43.42
C LYS A 516 36.29 -31.29 -44.54
N LEU A 517 36.47 -30.84 -45.77
CA LEU A 517 36.64 -31.71 -46.94
C LEU A 517 37.90 -32.56 -46.82
N LEU A 518 39.03 -31.96 -46.44
CA LEU A 518 40.31 -32.65 -46.25
C LEU A 518 40.30 -33.60 -45.04
N LYS A 519 39.56 -33.27 -43.97
CA LYS A 519 39.36 -34.19 -42.84
C LYS A 519 38.59 -35.44 -43.24
N ALA A 520 37.55 -35.29 -44.06
CA ALA A 520 36.74 -36.42 -44.53
C ALA A 520 37.45 -37.21 -45.63
N HIS A 521 38.19 -36.54 -46.51
CA HIS A 521 38.84 -37.12 -47.68
C HIS A 521 40.31 -36.69 -47.81
N PRO A 522 41.22 -37.22 -46.97
CA PRO A 522 42.62 -36.79 -46.95
C PRO A 522 43.40 -37.17 -48.21
N SER A 523 42.89 -38.10 -49.03
CA SER A 523 43.55 -38.64 -50.23
C SER A 523 43.38 -37.77 -51.49
N LEU A 524 42.64 -36.66 -51.36
CA LEU A 524 42.42 -35.70 -52.44
C LEU A 524 43.70 -34.90 -52.74
N THR A 525 43.98 -34.75 -54.02
CA THR A 525 45.07 -33.88 -54.49
C THR A 525 44.62 -32.42 -54.52
N LYS A 526 45.58 -31.49 -54.50
CA LYS A 526 45.31 -30.04 -54.60
C LYS A 526 44.38 -29.68 -55.77
N LEU A 527 44.59 -30.31 -56.93
CA LEU A 527 43.75 -30.12 -58.12
C LEU A 527 42.30 -30.62 -57.91
N GLU A 528 42.12 -31.76 -57.24
CA GLU A 528 40.79 -32.31 -56.95
C GLU A 528 40.06 -31.49 -55.88
N ILE A 529 40.78 -30.84 -54.96
CA ILE A 529 40.21 -29.91 -53.98
C ILE A 529 39.66 -28.66 -54.68
N HIS A 530 40.41 -28.09 -55.64
CA HIS A 530 39.93 -26.95 -56.43
C HIS A 530 38.70 -27.34 -57.27
N LEU A 531 38.72 -28.55 -57.83
CA LEU A 531 37.58 -29.12 -58.57
C LEU A 531 36.32 -29.22 -57.71
N CYS A 532 36.47 -29.56 -56.42
CA CYS A 532 35.36 -29.57 -55.46
C CYS A 532 34.79 -28.16 -55.22
N ALA A 533 35.64 -27.13 -55.13
CA ALA A 533 35.18 -25.75 -55.00
C ALA A 533 34.35 -25.32 -56.22
N TYR A 534 34.81 -25.64 -57.44
CA TYR A 534 34.07 -25.34 -58.66
C TYR A 534 32.72 -26.08 -58.75
N LEU A 535 32.69 -27.37 -58.41
CA LEU A 535 31.45 -28.15 -58.41
C LEU A 535 30.47 -27.70 -57.33
N LYS A 536 30.97 -27.29 -56.16
CA LYS A 536 30.17 -26.72 -55.07
C LYS A 536 29.49 -25.41 -55.49
N MET A 537 30.10 -24.66 -56.39
CA MET A 537 29.51 -23.46 -57.01
C MET A 537 28.60 -23.77 -58.20
N ASN A 538 28.34 -25.05 -58.46
CA ASN A 538 27.44 -25.53 -59.50
C ASN A 538 27.93 -25.22 -60.94
N PHE A 539 29.23 -25.09 -61.14
CA PHE A 539 29.79 -24.97 -62.49
C PHE A 539 29.72 -26.31 -63.24
N GLY A 540 29.30 -26.25 -64.49
CA GLY A 540 29.21 -27.41 -65.37
C GLY A 540 30.59 -27.88 -65.85
N TYR A 541 30.67 -29.12 -66.33
CA TYR A 541 31.95 -29.70 -66.78
C TYR A 541 32.64 -28.91 -67.89
N GLN A 542 31.87 -28.29 -68.78
CA GLN A 542 32.40 -27.44 -69.85
C GLN A 542 32.97 -26.13 -69.29
N GLU A 543 32.35 -25.55 -68.27
CA GLU A 543 32.80 -24.31 -67.63
C GLU A 543 34.07 -24.55 -66.81
N ILE A 544 34.13 -25.65 -66.06
CA ILE A 544 35.32 -26.07 -65.32
C ILE A 544 36.48 -26.36 -66.28
N ALA A 545 36.21 -27.03 -67.40
CA ALA A 545 37.21 -27.31 -68.42
C ALA A 545 37.79 -26.03 -69.01
N HIS A 546 36.92 -25.05 -69.21
CA HIS A 546 37.29 -23.71 -69.65
C HIS A 546 38.08 -22.94 -68.58
N PHE A 547 37.75 -23.07 -67.29
CA PHE A 547 38.52 -22.44 -66.21
C PHE A 547 39.92 -23.05 -66.06
N GLN A 548 40.03 -24.37 -66.21
CA GLN A 548 41.27 -25.11 -66.03
C GLN A 548 42.10 -25.26 -67.32
N HIS A 549 41.58 -24.78 -68.46
CA HIS A 549 42.22 -24.89 -69.79
C HIS A 549 42.61 -26.32 -70.15
N ILE A 550 41.73 -27.27 -69.86
CA ILE A 550 41.88 -28.68 -70.22
C ILE A 550 40.65 -29.14 -71.00
N GLU A 551 40.75 -30.26 -71.69
CA GLU A 551 39.59 -30.84 -72.37
C GLU A 551 38.49 -31.20 -71.36
N SER A 552 37.23 -31.03 -71.76
CA SER A 552 36.07 -31.41 -70.92
C SER A 552 36.09 -32.89 -70.51
N GLU A 553 36.66 -33.75 -71.35
CA GLU A 553 36.94 -35.16 -71.01
C GLU A 553 38.00 -35.33 -69.92
N SER A 554 39.01 -34.45 -69.86
CA SER A 554 40.01 -34.44 -68.79
C SER A 554 39.42 -34.01 -67.44
N VAL A 555 38.47 -33.06 -67.46
CA VAL A 555 37.67 -32.72 -66.26
C VAL A 555 36.83 -33.93 -65.83
N ARG A 556 36.07 -34.55 -66.75
CA ARG A 556 35.25 -35.74 -66.44
C ARG A 556 36.07 -36.86 -65.81
N ARG A 557 37.24 -37.19 -66.38
CA ARG A 557 38.15 -38.19 -65.82
C ARG A 557 38.64 -37.82 -64.42
N SER A 558 38.95 -36.54 -64.19
CA SER A 558 39.37 -36.06 -62.87
C SER A 558 38.24 -36.11 -61.84
N ILE A 559 37.00 -35.79 -62.23
CA ILE A 559 35.81 -35.94 -61.39
C ILE A 559 35.55 -37.42 -61.07
N THR A 560 35.68 -38.32 -62.04
CA THR A 560 35.50 -39.77 -61.80
C THR A 560 36.56 -40.31 -60.83
N ARG A 561 37.82 -39.88 -60.97
CA ARG A 561 38.91 -40.25 -60.03
C ARG A 561 38.64 -39.71 -58.63
N MET A 562 38.26 -38.45 -58.54
CA MET A 562 37.89 -37.78 -57.29
C MET A 562 36.71 -38.48 -56.60
N ARG A 563 35.64 -38.81 -57.35
CA ARG A 563 34.48 -39.58 -56.84
C ARG A 563 34.88 -40.91 -56.24
N LYS A 564 35.78 -41.63 -56.91
CA LYS A 564 36.29 -42.92 -56.43
C LYS A 564 37.09 -42.75 -55.14
N LYS A 565 37.90 -41.71 -55.01
CA LYS A 565 38.65 -41.38 -53.78
C LYS A 565 37.76 -40.96 -52.62
N MET A 566 36.60 -40.36 -52.93
CA MET A 566 35.57 -40.01 -51.95
C MET A 566 34.57 -41.14 -51.66
N GLU A 567 34.75 -42.30 -52.29
CA GLU A 567 33.86 -43.47 -52.16
C GLU A 567 32.38 -43.15 -52.48
N LEU A 568 32.15 -42.27 -53.47
CA LEU A 568 30.81 -41.84 -53.86
C LEU A 568 30.19 -42.78 -54.90
N ASP A 569 28.98 -43.27 -54.61
CA ASP A 569 28.16 -44.04 -55.56
C ASP A 569 27.83 -43.22 -56.82
N SER A 570 27.76 -43.89 -57.97
CA SER A 570 27.60 -43.31 -59.31
C SER A 570 26.32 -42.48 -59.45
N ASN A 571 25.28 -42.80 -58.70
CA ASN A 571 23.97 -42.12 -58.74
C ASN A 571 23.86 -40.90 -57.82
N ARG A 572 24.85 -40.62 -56.97
CA ARG A 572 24.78 -39.48 -56.04
C ARG A 572 25.22 -38.18 -56.73
N ASP A 573 24.42 -37.13 -56.59
CA ASP A 573 24.83 -35.79 -57.05
C ASP A 573 26.01 -35.28 -56.21
N ILE A 574 27.09 -34.94 -56.89
CA ILE A 574 28.32 -34.48 -56.25
C ILE A 574 28.22 -33.06 -55.73
N ALA A 575 27.48 -32.18 -56.42
CA ALA A 575 27.27 -30.82 -55.97
C ALA A 575 26.47 -30.84 -54.66
N ALA A 576 25.41 -31.65 -54.61
CA ALA A 576 24.64 -31.90 -53.39
C ALA A 576 25.51 -32.50 -52.27
N TYR A 577 26.36 -33.48 -52.55
CA TYR A 577 27.25 -34.06 -51.53
C TYR A 577 28.22 -33.02 -50.94
N LEU A 578 28.80 -32.17 -51.79
CA LEU A 578 29.74 -31.14 -51.36
C LEU A 578 29.10 -30.06 -50.48
N THR A 579 27.76 -29.96 -50.47
CA THR A 579 27.06 -29.08 -49.52
C THR A 579 27.19 -29.51 -48.06
N LEU A 580 27.53 -30.77 -47.79
CA LEU A 580 27.73 -31.27 -46.42
C LEU A 580 28.99 -30.70 -45.75
N PHE A 581 29.91 -30.12 -46.52
CA PHE A 581 31.16 -29.54 -46.04
C PHE A 581 31.13 -28.00 -45.94
N SER A 582 29.95 -27.39 -46.12
CA SER A 582 29.79 -25.93 -46.05
C SER A 582 29.98 -25.38 -44.64
#